data_AF-A0A345HE54-F1
#
_entry.id   AF-A0A345HE54-F1
#
_cell.length_a   1.000
_cell.length_b   1.000
_cell.length_c   1.000
_cell.angle_alpha   90.00
_cell.angle_beta   90.00
_cell.angle_gamma   90.00
#
_symmetry.space_group_name_H-M   'P 1'
#
loop_
_entity.id
_entity.type
_entity.pdbx_description
1 polymer ?
#
loop_
_entity_poly.entity_id
_entity_poly.type
_entity_poly.pdbx_seq_one_letter_code
_entity_poly.pdbx_strand_id
1 'polypeptide(L)'
;MNPKRFLKYYLTILSSGIILIYILFPLVNTIRTQFSKEYEVALDYIKDNSDLVQKIGQVKDFGNFPHTVIIKYSDGTKQTKIETKVIGEKSEIEVEIYMEQDWERKWDVKQIIIKDES
;
A
#
# COMPACT_ATOMS: atom_id res chain seq x y z
N MET A 1 -21.52 43.81 -11.82
CA MET A 1 -20.45 42.93 -11.30
C MET A 1 -19.23 43.05 -12.22
N ASN A 2 -18.03 43.26 -11.69
CA ASN A 2 -16.86 43.61 -12.51
C ASN A 2 -16.28 42.34 -13.17
N PRO A 3 -16.29 42.19 -14.50
CA PRO A 3 -16.02 40.91 -15.18
C PRO A 3 -14.60 40.40 -14.92
N LYS A 4 -13.63 41.30 -14.74
CA LYS A 4 -12.26 40.95 -14.38
C LYS A 4 -12.14 40.38 -12.96
N ARG A 5 -13.01 40.80 -12.03
CA ARG A 5 -13.05 40.26 -10.66
C ARG A 5 -13.76 38.89 -10.64
N PHE A 6 -14.84 38.75 -11.40
CA PHE A 6 -15.55 37.48 -11.55
C PHE A 6 -14.65 36.38 -12.13
N LEU A 7 -13.88 36.70 -13.19
CA LEU A 7 -12.94 35.76 -13.80
C LEU A 7 -11.85 35.32 -12.80
N LYS A 8 -11.35 36.23 -11.95
CA LYS A 8 -10.38 35.88 -10.91
C LYS A 8 -10.97 34.91 -9.88
N TYR A 9 -12.19 35.16 -9.38
CA TYR A 9 -12.85 34.25 -8.44
C TYR A 9 -13.11 32.87 -9.04
N TYR A 10 -13.56 32.82 -10.29
CA TYR A 10 -13.77 31.56 -11.00
C TYR A 10 -12.48 30.75 -11.11
N LEU A 11 -11.37 31.39 -11.50
CA LEU A 11 -10.06 30.74 -11.59
C LEU A 11 -9.55 30.24 -10.24
N THR A 12 -9.77 30.99 -9.14
CA THR A 12 -9.37 30.56 -7.79
C THR A 12 -10.16 29.36 -7.28
N ILE A 13 -11.46 29.29 -7.57
CA ILE A 13 -12.30 28.15 -7.18
C ILE A 13 -11.95 26.92 -8.03
N LEU A 14 -11.66 27.11 -9.32
CA LEU A 14 -11.26 26.03 -10.20
C LEU A 14 -9.90 25.42 -9.80
N SER A 15 -8.93 26.27 -9.43
CA SER A 15 -7.62 25.80 -8.98
C SER A 15 -7.68 25.10 -7.62
N SER A 16 -8.49 25.59 -6.68
CA SER A 16 -8.66 24.92 -5.38
C SER A 16 -9.32 23.54 -5.51
N GLY A 17 -10.30 23.40 -6.42
CA GLY A 17 -10.92 22.11 -6.72
C GLY A 17 -9.93 21.08 -7.27
N ILE A 18 -9.02 21.49 -8.17
CA ILE A 18 -7.97 20.62 -8.71
C ILE A 18 -7.02 20.15 -7.61
N ILE A 19 -6.59 21.05 -6.71
CA ILE A 19 -5.73 20.71 -5.57
C ILE A 19 -6.42 19.67 -4.66
N LEU A 20 -7.72 19.85 -4.39
CA LEU A 20 -8.48 18.92 -3.56
C LEU A 20 -8.54 17.51 -4.17
N ILE A 21 -8.71 17.41 -5.49
CA ILE A 21 -8.69 16.13 -6.21
C ILE A 21 -7.33 15.44 -6.09
N TYR A 22 -6.23 16.19 -6.23
CA TYR A 22 -4.87 15.64 -6.07
C TYR A 22 -4.60 15.12 -4.65
N ILE A 23 -5.23 15.69 -3.62
CA ILE A 23 -5.11 15.21 -2.23
C ILE A 23 -6.01 13.98 -2.00
N LEU A 24 -7.22 13.96 -2.57
CA LEU A 24 -8.18 12.87 -2.37
C LEU A 24 -7.84 11.61 -3.18
N PHE A 25 -7.29 11.76 -4.39
CA PHE A 25 -6.93 10.63 -5.25
C PHE A 25 -5.99 9.59 -4.59
N PRO A 26 -4.88 9.97 -3.94
CA PRO A 26 -4.03 9.00 -3.24
C PRO A 26 -4.75 8.32 -2.07
N LEU A 27 -5.63 9.03 -1.35
CA LEU A 27 -6.39 8.46 -0.22
C LEU A 27 -7.38 7.38 -0.67
N VAL A 28 -8.04 7.56 -1.81
CA VAL A 28 -8.92 6.52 -2.37
C VAL A 28 -8.11 5.29 -2.78
N ASN A 29 -6.90 5.50 -3.32
CA ASN A 29 -6.05 4.41 -3.76
C ASN A 29 -5.45 3.63 -2.58
N THR A 30 -5.08 4.28 -1.47
CA THR A 30 -4.58 3.60 -0.26
C THR A 30 -5.65 2.76 0.42
N ILE A 31 -6.88 3.27 0.56
CA ILE A 31 -7.99 2.53 1.16
C ILE A 31 -8.27 1.24 0.37
N ARG A 32 -8.29 1.31 -0.96
CA ARG A 32 -8.55 0.15 -1.81
C ARG A 32 -7.52 -0.97 -1.62
N THR A 33 -6.28 -0.62 -1.33
CA THR A 33 -5.17 -1.57 -1.17
C THR A 33 -5.24 -2.33 0.15
N GLN A 34 -5.66 -1.68 1.24
CA GLN A 34 -5.78 -2.34 2.55
C GLN A 34 -6.85 -3.43 2.60
N PHE A 35 -7.81 -3.41 1.66
CA PHE A 35 -8.88 -4.41 1.54
C PHE A 35 -8.69 -5.35 0.34
N SER A 36 -7.49 -5.42 -0.24
CA SER A 36 -7.22 -6.32 -1.36
C SER A 36 -6.85 -7.72 -0.89
N LYS A 37 -7.16 -8.73 -1.70
CA LYS A 37 -6.86 -10.14 -1.39
C LYS A 37 -5.36 -10.40 -1.30
N GLU A 38 -4.57 -9.76 -2.15
CA GLU A 38 -3.11 -9.84 -2.10
C GLU A 38 -2.56 -9.31 -0.78
N TYR A 39 -3.13 -8.22 -0.25
CA TYR A 39 -2.69 -7.67 1.02
C TYR A 39 -3.05 -8.60 2.18
N GLU A 40 -4.27 -9.13 2.21
CA GLU A 40 -4.69 -10.12 3.22
C GLU A 40 -3.76 -11.35 3.27
N VAL A 41 -3.45 -11.95 2.12
CA VAL A 41 -2.52 -13.08 2.02
C VAL A 41 -1.12 -12.70 2.50
N ALA A 42 -0.65 -11.49 2.18
CA ALA A 42 0.63 -10.99 2.66
C ALA A 42 0.65 -10.85 4.19
N LEU A 43 -0.41 -10.30 4.79
CA LEU A 43 -0.50 -10.13 6.25
C LEU A 43 -0.49 -11.47 6.98
N ASP A 44 -1.21 -12.47 6.47
CA ASP A 44 -1.23 -13.79 7.10
C ASP A 44 0.13 -14.47 6.99
N TYR A 45 0.81 -14.34 5.84
CA TYR A 45 2.19 -14.80 5.71
C TYR A 45 3.15 -14.10 6.68
N ILE A 46 2.99 -12.79 6.91
CA ILE A 46 3.84 -12.03 7.86
C ILE A 46 3.66 -12.53 9.29
N LYS A 47 2.41 -12.73 9.73
CA LYS A 47 2.09 -13.15 11.11
C LYS A 47 2.78 -14.47 11.47
N ASP A 48 2.83 -15.40 10.52
CA ASP A 48 3.37 -16.74 10.73
C ASP A 48 4.86 -16.87 10.37
N ASN A 49 5.50 -15.79 9.91
CA ASN A 49 6.90 -15.82 9.51
C ASN A 49 7.84 -15.93 10.73
N SER A 50 8.52 -17.06 10.86
CA SER A 50 9.39 -17.35 12.02
C SER A 50 10.52 -16.33 12.20
N ASP A 51 11.11 -15.85 11.10
CA ASP A 51 12.27 -14.97 11.15
C ASP A 51 11.88 -13.58 11.66
N LEU A 52 10.72 -13.08 11.23
CA LEU A 52 10.09 -11.89 11.78
C LEU A 52 9.78 -12.05 13.25
N VAL A 53 9.07 -13.13 13.63
CA VAL A 53 8.68 -13.36 15.04
C VAL A 53 9.90 -13.45 15.95
N GLN A 54 11.01 -14.02 15.49
CA GLN A 54 12.26 -14.04 16.24
C GLN A 54 12.83 -12.62 16.48
N LYS A 55 12.77 -11.75 15.47
CA LYS A 55 13.27 -10.37 15.52
C LYS A 55 12.38 -9.45 16.35
N ILE A 56 11.10 -9.40 16.04
CA ILE A 56 10.18 -8.38 16.58
C ILE A 56 9.25 -8.93 17.69
N GLY A 57 9.27 -10.23 17.96
CA GLY A 57 8.27 -10.90 18.81
C GLY A 57 6.97 -11.19 18.07
N GLN A 58 5.90 -11.55 18.78
CA GLN A 58 4.60 -11.79 18.14
C GLN A 58 4.10 -10.53 17.43
N VAL A 59 3.52 -10.69 16.24
CA VAL A 59 2.93 -9.59 15.48
C VAL A 59 1.68 -9.11 16.19
N LYS A 60 1.64 -7.82 16.55
CA LYS A 60 0.50 -7.18 17.20
C LYS A 60 -0.38 -6.45 16.21
N ASP A 61 0.24 -5.72 15.29
CA ASP A 61 -0.47 -4.84 14.37
C ASP A 61 0.37 -4.52 13.12
N PHE A 62 -0.23 -3.80 12.18
CA PHE A 62 0.38 -3.34 10.93
C PHE A 62 0.22 -1.84 10.76
N GLY A 63 1.15 -1.22 10.02
CA GLY A 63 1.09 0.20 9.71
C GLY A 63 -0.08 0.56 8.80
N ASN A 64 -0.67 1.74 9.01
CA ASN A 64 -1.85 2.22 8.30
C ASN A 64 -1.62 2.63 6.82
N PHE A 65 -0.38 2.62 6.35
CA PHE A 65 -0.06 3.09 4.99
C PHE A 65 0.84 2.08 4.28
N PRO A 66 0.31 0.91 3.90
CA PRO A 66 1.06 0.01 3.03
C PRO A 66 1.27 0.67 1.67
N HIS A 67 2.47 0.57 1.15
CA HIS A 67 2.78 0.93 -0.22
C HIS A 67 2.69 -0.31 -1.09
N THR A 68 1.94 -0.25 -2.19
CA THR A 68 1.71 -1.42 -3.03
C THR A 68 1.85 -1.07 -4.50
N VAL A 69 2.62 -1.89 -5.20
CA VAL A 69 2.87 -1.75 -6.63
C VAL A 69 2.43 -3.03 -7.31
N ILE A 70 1.42 -2.94 -8.17
CA ILE A 70 0.91 -4.07 -8.95
C ILE A 70 1.38 -3.95 -10.40
N ILE A 71 2.04 -4.99 -10.90
CA ILE A 71 2.44 -5.16 -12.29
C ILE A 71 1.51 -6.17 -12.93
N LYS A 72 0.92 -5.81 -14.07
CA LYS A 72 0.05 -6.70 -14.86
C LYS A 72 0.76 -7.05 -16.15
N TYR A 73 0.88 -8.34 -16.42
CA TYR A 73 1.50 -8.84 -17.65
C TYR A 73 0.44 -9.09 -18.73
N SER A 74 0.90 -9.13 -19.99
CA SER A 74 0.02 -9.34 -21.14
C SER A 74 -0.59 -10.74 -21.21
N ASP A 75 0.01 -11.71 -20.53
CA ASP A 75 -0.50 -13.09 -20.40
C ASP A 75 -1.59 -13.24 -19.33
N GLY A 76 -1.93 -12.15 -18.62
CA GLY A 76 -2.94 -12.13 -17.57
C GLY A 76 -2.42 -12.42 -16.17
N THR A 77 -1.14 -12.79 -16.02
CA THR A 77 -0.49 -12.91 -14.72
C THR A 77 -0.29 -11.53 -14.07
N LYS A 78 -0.19 -11.52 -12.75
CA LYS A 78 0.08 -10.30 -11.99
C LYS A 78 1.18 -10.54 -10.98
N GLN A 79 2.03 -9.55 -10.81
CA GLN A 79 2.97 -9.50 -9.70
C GLN A 79 2.65 -8.30 -8.84
N THR A 80 2.90 -8.41 -7.54
CA THR A 80 2.75 -7.29 -6.64
C THR A 80 3.91 -7.22 -5.68
N LYS A 81 4.31 -6.00 -5.36
CA LYS A 81 5.18 -5.69 -4.24
C LYS A 81 4.38 -4.95 -3.18
N ILE A 82 4.45 -5.41 -1.94
CA ILE A 82 3.82 -4.80 -0.79
C ILE A 82 4.90 -4.41 0.21
N GLU A 83 4.98 -3.13 0.54
CA GLU A 83 5.82 -2.58 1.60
C GLU A 83 4.90 -2.18 2.75
N THR A 84 5.15 -2.70 3.95
CA THR A 84 4.33 -2.38 5.12
C THR A 84 5.17 -2.40 6.40
N LYS A 85 4.74 -1.61 7.38
CA LYS A 85 5.33 -1.64 8.71
C LYS A 85 4.66 -2.73 9.54
N VAL A 86 5.45 -3.55 10.22
CA VAL A 86 4.99 -4.62 11.11
C VAL A 86 5.33 -4.21 12.54
N ILE A 87 4.32 -4.20 13.41
CA ILE A 87 4.44 -3.80 14.80
C ILE A 87 4.46 -5.07 15.65
N GLY A 88 5.63 -5.43 16.17
CA GLY A 88 5.83 -6.58 17.04
C GLY A 88 5.77 -6.22 18.52
N GLU A 89 5.91 -7.23 19.37
CA GLU A 89 6.04 -7.05 20.81
C GLU A 89 7.27 -6.25 21.25
N LYS A 90 8.39 -6.43 20.55
CA LYS A 90 9.71 -5.92 20.93
C LYS A 90 10.09 -4.66 20.14
N SER A 91 9.73 -4.62 18.86
CA SER A 91 10.11 -3.55 17.95
C SER A 91 9.16 -3.47 16.74
N GLU A 92 9.32 -2.41 15.97
CA GLU A 92 8.66 -2.24 14.67
C GLU A 92 9.69 -2.41 13.57
N ILE A 93 9.31 -3.02 12.45
CA ILE A 93 10.20 -3.17 11.29
C ILE A 93 9.43 -2.97 9.98
N GLU A 94 10.11 -2.49 8.95
CA GLU A 94 9.53 -2.44 7.61
C GLU A 94 9.81 -3.75 6.87
N VAL A 95 8.79 -4.30 6.23
CA VAL A 95 8.90 -5.51 5.42
C VAL A 95 8.46 -5.22 4.00
N GLU A 96 9.10 -5.89 3.06
CA GLU A 96 8.79 -5.84 1.64
C GLU A 96 8.52 -7.25 1.14
N ILE A 97 7.35 -7.45 0.55
CA ILE A 97 6.87 -8.76 0.11
C ILE A 97 6.60 -8.73 -1.37
N TYR A 98 7.17 -9.71 -2.06
CA TYR A 98 6.93 -9.96 -3.47
C TYR A 98 6.01 -11.16 -3.62
N MET A 99 4.94 -10.96 -4.39
CA MET A 99 3.95 -11.99 -4.65
C MET A 99 3.62 -12.06 -6.13
N GLU A 100 3.16 -13.23 -6.55
CA GLU A 100 2.71 -13.49 -7.91
C GLU A 100 1.35 -14.17 -7.90
N GLN A 101 0.51 -13.81 -8.85
CA GLN A 101 -0.78 -14.42 -9.08
C GLN A 101 -0.63 -15.53 -10.11
N ASP A 102 -0.96 -16.75 -9.70
CA ASP A 102 -0.97 -17.91 -10.59
C ASP A 102 -2.16 -17.88 -11.58
N TRP A 103 -2.24 -18.90 -12.44
CA TRP A 103 -3.31 -19.07 -13.42
C TRP A 103 -4.67 -19.38 -12.77
N GLU A 104 -4.70 -19.91 -11.54
CA GLU A 104 -5.91 -20.11 -10.72
C GLU A 104 -6.36 -18.81 -10.01
N ARG A 105 -5.64 -17.71 -10.22
CA ARG A 105 -5.84 -16.41 -9.57
C ARG A 105 -5.55 -16.41 -8.06
N LYS A 106 -4.80 -17.39 -7.57
CA LYS A 106 -4.28 -17.42 -6.19
C LYS A 106 -2.98 -16.64 -6.11
N TRP A 107 -2.77 -16.00 -4.97
CA TRP A 107 -1.56 -15.23 -4.71
C TRP A 107 -0.57 -16.08 -3.94
N ASP A 108 0.64 -16.19 -4.46
CA ASP A 108 1.76 -16.87 -3.81
C ASP A 108 2.82 -15.88 -3.41
N VAL A 109 3.28 -15.98 -2.16
CA VAL A 109 4.45 -15.24 -1.70
C VAL A 109 5.70 -15.86 -2.30
N LYS A 110 6.47 -15.07 -3.04
CA LYS A 110 7.74 -15.50 -3.65
C LYS A 110 8.93 -15.11 -2.79
N GLN A 111 8.88 -13.95 -2.16
CA GLN A 111 9.97 -13.45 -1.35
C GLN A 111 9.48 -12.48 -0.28
N ILE A 112 10.16 -12.48 0.86
CA ILE A 112 10.06 -11.45 1.89
C ILE A 112 11.46 -10.87 2.15
N ILE A 113 11.53 -9.55 2.28
CA ILE A 113 12.72 -8.81 2.65
C ILE A 113 12.40 -8.04 3.93
N ILE A 114 13.17 -8.30 4.97
CA ILE A 114 13.07 -7.60 6.25
C ILE A 114 14.08 -6.45 6.22
N LYS A 115 13.60 -5.21 6.21
CA LYS A 115 14.46 -4.01 6.20
C LYS A 115 14.88 -3.70 7.63
N ASP A 116 16.02 -4.26 8.04
CA ASP A 116 16.68 -3.83 9.28
C ASP A 116 17.33 -2.46 9.04
N GLU A 117 16.97 -1.47 9.85
CA GLU A 117 17.73 -0.22 9.94
C GLU A 117 19.10 -0.57 10.54
N SER A 118 20.14 -0.57 9.71
CA SER A 118 21.54 -0.77 10.12
C SER A 118 22.14 0.51 10.68
#